data_AF-A0A090S3J7-F1
#
_entry.id   AF-A0A090S3J7-F1
#
_cell.length_a   1.000
_cell.length_b   1.000
_cell.length_c   1.000
_cell.angle_alpha   90.00
_cell.angle_beta   90.00
_cell.angle_gamma   90.00
#
_symmetry.space_group_name_H-M   'P 1'
#
loop_
_entity.id
_entity.type
_entity.pdbx_description
1 polymer ?
#
loop_
_entity_poly.entity_id
_entity_poly.type
_entity_poly.pdbx_seq_one_letter_code
_entity_poly.pdbx_strand_id
1 'polypeptide(L)'
;MPLKAKLILLTLIPLIIVTASVSWITLHQAKALGENEISIFRESLIRTKESALKDSVELAFDAIDHAYHDPTLSEEEAKNEVRETLNRLRYGSDGYFFAYDKHGTNLVHPILPELVGRNLLKLQDQDGDYLIEALLFQAQAGGGFHQYLWQKRLLVRR
;
A
#
# COMPACT_ATOMS: atom_id res chain seq x y z
N MET A 1 -32.49 41.63 45.58
CA MET A 1 -31.06 41.24 45.46
C MET A 1 -30.20 42.40 45.90
N PRO A 2 -29.14 42.19 46.69
CA PRO A 2 -28.24 43.27 47.10
C PRO A 2 -27.51 43.85 45.88
N LEU A 3 -27.32 45.17 45.84
CA LEU A 3 -26.74 45.92 44.70
C LEU A 3 -25.39 45.33 44.23
N LYS A 4 -24.59 44.84 45.20
CA LYS A 4 -23.30 44.19 44.99
C LYS A 4 -23.41 42.93 44.11
N ALA A 5 -24.44 42.10 44.33
CA ALA A 5 -24.66 40.89 43.54
C ALA A 5 -25.00 41.21 42.08
N LYS A 6 -25.72 42.30 41.83
CA LYS A 6 -26.10 42.74 40.47
C LYS A 6 -24.89 43.24 39.67
N LEU A 7 -23.98 43.96 40.34
CA LEU A 7 -22.71 44.42 39.77
C LEU A 7 -21.77 43.25 39.45
N ILE A 8 -21.66 42.27 40.34
CA ILE A 8 -20.87 41.04 40.12
C ILE A 8 -21.43 40.24 38.95
N LEU A 9 -22.76 40.11 38.85
CA LEU A 9 -23.41 39.37 37.77
C LEU A 9 -23.17 40.00 36.39
N LEU A 10 -23.15 41.34 36.31
CA LEU A 10 -22.96 42.08 35.07
C LEU A 10 -21.56 41.87 34.46
N THR A 11 -20.55 41.62 35.27
CA THR A 11 -19.16 41.41 34.81
C THR A 11 -18.79 39.93 34.65
N LEU A 12 -19.35 39.04 35.49
CA LEU A 12 -19.07 37.59 35.39
C LEU A 12 -19.77 36.92 34.21
N ILE A 13 -21.02 37.29 33.89
CA ILE A 13 -21.76 36.64 32.81
C ILE A 13 -21.04 36.77 31.46
N PRO A 14 -20.61 37.97 31.01
CA PRO A 14 -19.88 38.12 29.76
C PRO A 14 -18.58 37.32 29.73
N LEU A 15 -17.85 37.28 30.85
CA LEU A 15 -16.60 36.54 30.97
C LEU A 15 -16.82 35.03 30.78
N ILE A 16 -17.87 34.48 31.40
CA ILE A 16 -18.25 33.08 31.24
C ILE A 16 -18.65 32.78 29.79
N ILE A 17 -19.42 33.67 29.16
CA ILE A 17 -19.85 33.50 27.77
C ILE A 17 -18.65 33.49 26.81
N VAL A 18 -17.70 34.42 26.98
CA VAL A 18 -16.48 34.46 26.16
C VAL A 18 -15.67 33.19 26.35
N THR A 19 -15.47 32.76 27.59
CA THR A 19 -14.72 31.54 27.91
C THR A 19 -15.39 30.29 27.32
N ALA A 20 -16.71 30.18 27.42
CA ALA A 20 -17.49 29.08 26.85
C ALA A 20 -17.45 29.08 25.32
N SER A 21 -17.54 30.26 24.69
CA SER A 21 -17.46 30.42 23.24
C SER A 21 -16.09 30.03 22.71
N VAL A 22 -15.02 30.52 23.34
CA VAL A 22 -13.64 30.14 22.99
C VAL A 22 -13.44 28.64 23.18
N SER A 23 -13.88 28.07 24.31
CA SER A 23 -13.76 26.63 24.58
C SER A 23 -14.52 25.79 23.55
N TRP A 24 -15.69 26.24 23.11
CA TRP A 24 -16.46 25.57 22.05
C TRP A 24 -15.70 25.60 20.71
N ILE A 25 -15.17 26.76 20.32
CA ILE A 25 -14.41 26.93 19.09
C ILE A 25 -13.15 26.04 19.11
N THR A 26 -12.41 26.01 20.22
CA THR A 26 -11.18 25.21 20.34
C THR A 26 -11.47 23.72 20.28
N LEU A 27 -12.54 23.23 20.92
CA LEU A 27 -12.95 21.82 20.85
C LEU A 27 -13.37 21.40 19.44
N HIS A 28 -14.00 22.31 18.68
CA HIS A 28 -14.38 22.05 17.30
C HIS A 28 -13.16 22.00 16.37
N GLN A 29 -12.23 22.93 16.54
CA GLN A 29 -10.97 22.97 15.78
C GLN A 29 -10.08 21.75 16.08
N ALA A 30 -9.99 21.32 17.34
CA ALA A 30 -9.16 20.18 17.73
C ALA A 30 -9.58 18.88 17.03
N LYS A 31 -10.89 18.67 16.82
CA LYS A 31 -11.39 17.49 16.08
C LYS A 31 -11.03 17.56 14.59
N ALA A 32 -11.28 18.70 13.96
CA ALA A 32 -10.96 18.90 12.55
C ALA A 32 -9.44 18.80 12.27
N LEU A 33 -8.60 19.26 13.20
CA LEU A 33 -7.15 19.14 13.09
C LEU A 33 -6.70 17.67 13.17
N GLY A 34 -7.24 16.89 14.10
CA GLY A 34 -6.92 15.47 14.26
C GLY A 34 -7.27 14.63 13.02
N GLU A 35 -8.42 14.89 12.39
CA GLU A 35 -8.82 14.17 11.16
C GLU A 35 -7.86 14.44 10.00
N ASN A 36 -7.42 15.68 9.83
CA ASN A 36 -6.44 16.06 8.80
C ASN A 36 -5.07 15.43 9.06
N GLU A 37 -4.60 15.45 10.31
CA GLU A 37 -3.34 14.80 10.69
C GLU A 37 -3.36 13.30 10.39
N ILE A 38 -4.47 12.61 10.65
CA ILE A 38 -4.60 11.17 10.36
C ILE A 38 -4.51 10.90 8.85
N SER A 39 -5.17 11.72 8.02
CA SER A 39 -5.11 11.55 6.56
C SER A 39 -3.69 11.77 6.03
N ILE A 40 -3.04 12.86 6.45
CA ILE A 40 -1.66 13.17 6.07
C ILE A 40 -0.71 12.05 6.52
N PHE A 41 -0.88 11.57 7.75
CA PHE A 41 -0.09 10.47 8.29
C PHE A 41 -0.30 9.19 7.48
N ARG A 42 -1.54 8.84 7.14
CA ARG A 42 -1.86 7.68 6.30
C ARG A 42 -1.24 7.79 4.92
N GLU A 43 -1.37 8.94 4.26
CA GLU A 43 -0.77 9.17 2.93
C GLU A 43 0.75 9.06 2.98
N SER A 44 1.39 9.63 4.00
CA SER A 44 2.83 9.54 4.20
C SER A 44 3.30 8.09 4.41
N LEU A 45 2.53 7.31 5.19
CA LEU A 45 2.79 5.89 5.38
C LEU A 45 2.66 5.10 4.07
N ILE A 46 1.61 5.35 3.28
CA ILE A 46 1.41 4.69 1.98
C ILE A 46 2.57 5.02 1.05
N ARG A 47 2.93 6.30 0.89
CA ARG A 47 4.08 6.71 0.06
C ARG A 47 5.39 6.05 0.48
N THR A 48 5.61 5.93 1.79
CA THR A 48 6.81 5.26 2.31
C THR A 48 6.81 3.77 1.96
N LYS A 49 5.65 3.10 2.04
CA LYS A 49 5.51 1.70 1.62
C LYS A 49 5.68 1.53 0.11
N GLU A 50 5.12 2.43 -0.69
CA GLU A 50 5.30 2.45 -2.14
C GLU A 50 6.76 2.62 -2.54
N SER A 51 7.49 3.53 -1.90
CA SER A 51 8.94 3.69 -2.12
C SER A 51 9.70 2.40 -1.80
N ALA A 52 9.44 1.80 -0.63
CA ALA A 52 10.09 0.55 -0.25
C ALA A 52 9.76 -0.61 -1.20
N LEU A 53 8.54 -0.65 -1.76
CA LEU A 53 8.16 -1.64 -2.78
C LEU A 53 8.92 -1.40 -4.09
N LYS A 54 9.04 -0.15 -4.51
CA LYS A 54 9.83 0.21 -5.70
C LYS A 54 11.29 -0.24 -5.54
N ASP A 55 11.92 0.08 -4.42
CA ASP A 55 13.30 -0.32 -4.13
C ASP A 55 13.43 -1.86 -4.12
N SER A 56 12.44 -2.56 -3.57
CA SER A 56 12.43 -4.03 -3.55
C SER A 56 12.31 -4.64 -4.95
N VAL A 57 11.51 -4.04 -5.84
CA VAL A 57 11.36 -4.47 -7.24
C VAL A 57 12.64 -4.16 -8.03
N GLU A 58 13.29 -3.03 -7.78
CA GLU A 58 14.58 -2.68 -8.40
C GLU A 58 15.66 -3.71 -8.04
N LEU A 59 15.78 -4.07 -6.75
CA LEU A 59 16.67 -5.14 -6.31
C LEU A 59 16.35 -6.51 -6.95
N ALA A 60 15.08 -6.78 -7.23
CA ALA A 60 14.69 -8.01 -7.91
C ALA A 60 15.09 -7.99 -9.39
N PHE A 61 15.00 -6.83 -10.07
CA PHE A 61 15.52 -6.66 -11.42
C PHE A 61 17.05 -6.83 -11.46
N ASP A 62 17.78 -6.22 -10.53
CA ASP A 62 19.23 -6.37 -10.42
C ASP A 62 19.63 -7.84 -10.19
N ALA A 63 18.86 -8.57 -9.37
CA ALA A 63 19.14 -9.97 -9.08
C ALA A 63 18.95 -10.90 -10.29
N ILE A 64 18.10 -10.53 -11.25
CA ILE A 64 17.87 -11.31 -12.47
C ILE A 64 18.66 -10.79 -13.68
N ASP A 65 19.34 -9.64 -13.54
CA ASP A 65 20.03 -8.95 -14.63
C ASP A 65 21.07 -9.84 -15.31
N HIS A 66 21.85 -10.59 -14.52
CA HIS A 66 22.84 -11.54 -15.02
C HIS A 66 22.20 -12.58 -15.95
N ALA A 67 21.16 -13.27 -15.47
CA ALA A 67 20.47 -14.31 -16.23
C ALA A 67 19.80 -13.75 -17.50
N TYR A 68 19.33 -12.51 -17.45
CA TYR A 68 18.64 -11.86 -18.58
C TYR A 68 19.61 -11.41 -19.69
N HIS A 69 20.81 -10.97 -19.32
CA HIS A 69 21.80 -10.44 -20.27
C HIS A 69 22.93 -11.42 -20.62
N ASP A 70 22.94 -12.63 -20.07
CA ASP A 70 23.95 -13.65 -20.37
C ASP A 70 23.79 -14.18 -21.82
N PRO A 71 24.74 -13.89 -22.73
CA PRO A 71 24.65 -14.32 -24.13
C PRO A 71 24.91 -15.82 -24.31
N THR A 72 25.35 -16.53 -23.27
CA THR A 72 25.62 -17.96 -23.31
C THR A 72 24.38 -18.81 -23.03
N LEU A 73 23.33 -18.22 -22.44
CA LEU A 73 22.07 -18.89 -22.16
C LEU A 73 21.12 -18.79 -23.36
N SER A 74 20.40 -19.89 -23.64
CA SER A 74 19.21 -19.81 -24.49
C SER A 74 18.09 -19.04 -23.78
N GLU A 75 17.12 -18.54 -24.54
CA GLU A 75 15.97 -17.80 -23.98
C GLU A 75 15.21 -18.62 -22.92
N GLU A 76 15.07 -19.94 -23.13
CA GLU A 76 14.38 -20.80 -22.17
C GLU A 76 15.21 -21.07 -20.91
N GLU A 77 16.54 -21.19 -21.04
CA GLU A 77 17.44 -21.30 -19.88
C GLU A 77 17.42 -20.00 -19.06
N ALA A 78 17.54 -18.84 -19.72
CA ALA A 78 17.46 -17.53 -19.07
C ALA A 78 16.12 -17.35 -18.33
N LYS A 79 14.99 -17.65 -18.99
CA LYS A 79 13.67 -17.59 -18.34
C LYS A 79 13.57 -18.51 -17.13
N ASN A 80 14.14 -19.71 -17.19
CA ASN A 80 14.12 -20.64 -16.06
C ASN A 80 14.95 -20.13 -14.89
N GLU A 81 16.15 -19.61 -15.14
CA GLU A 81 17.01 -19.03 -14.11
C GLU A 81 16.36 -17.79 -13.45
N VAL A 82 15.72 -16.93 -14.26
CA VAL A 82 14.91 -15.80 -13.76
C VAL A 82 13.78 -16.29 -12.86
N ARG A 83 13.01 -17.31 -13.29
CA ARG A 83 11.91 -17.87 -12.49
C ARG A 83 12.41 -18.46 -11.17
N GLU A 84 13.52 -19.18 -11.18
CA GLU A 84 14.12 -19.76 -9.97
C GLU A 84 14.59 -18.68 -9.00
N THR A 85 15.25 -17.65 -9.52
CA THR A 85 15.72 -16.50 -8.73
C THR A 85 14.54 -15.80 -8.05
N LEU A 86 13.51 -15.41 -8.82
CA LEU A 86 12.31 -14.76 -8.27
C LEU A 86 11.56 -15.64 -7.25
N ASN A 87 11.52 -16.97 -7.45
CA ASN A 87 10.92 -17.89 -6.49
C ASN A 87 11.66 -17.94 -5.14
N ARG A 88 12.95 -17.61 -5.11
CA ARG A 88 13.78 -17.57 -3.91
C ARG A 88 13.82 -16.21 -3.22
N LEU A 89 13.67 -15.12 -3.96
CA LEU A 89 13.71 -13.76 -3.41
C LEU A 89 12.54 -13.50 -2.44
N ARG A 90 12.85 -12.84 -1.32
CA ARG A 90 11.88 -12.40 -0.32
C ARG A 90 12.24 -11.00 0.15
N TYR A 91 11.24 -10.22 0.56
CA TYR A 91 11.44 -8.90 1.15
C TYR A 91 10.53 -8.72 2.37
N GLY A 92 10.98 -7.95 3.35
CA GLY A 92 10.25 -7.77 4.60
C GLY A 92 9.99 -9.09 5.36
N SER A 93 8.88 -9.15 6.09
CA SER A 93 8.46 -10.34 6.85
C SER A 93 7.83 -11.43 5.98
N ASP A 94 7.07 -11.01 4.98
CA ASP A 94 6.11 -11.85 4.24
C ASP A 94 6.01 -11.48 2.75
N GLY A 95 6.86 -10.56 2.28
CA GLY A 95 6.89 -10.13 0.88
C GLY A 95 7.55 -11.17 -0.03
N TYR A 96 6.94 -11.34 -1.20
CA TYR A 96 7.41 -12.23 -2.26
C TYR A 96 7.19 -11.60 -3.63
N PHE A 97 7.92 -12.09 -4.63
CA PHE A 97 7.79 -11.63 -6.01
C PHE A 97 6.92 -12.59 -6.82
N PHE A 98 6.11 -12.04 -7.71
CA PHE A 98 5.30 -12.78 -8.66
C PHE A 98 5.45 -12.14 -10.04
N ALA A 99 5.24 -12.92 -11.09
CA ALA A 99 5.35 -12.44 -12.46
C ALA A 99 4.23 -13.01 -13.32
N TYR A 100 3.74 -12.20 -14.25
CA TYR A 100 2.75 -12.57 -15.25
C TYR A 100 3.29 -12.26 -16.64
N ASP A 101 2.87 -13.03 -17.64
CA ASP A 101 3.05 -12.61 -19.02
C ASP A 101 2.07 -11.46 -19.37
N LYS A 102 2.25 -10.88 -20.56
CA LYS A 102 1.41 -9.79 -21.07
C LYS A 102 -0.08 -10.14 -21.27
N HIS A 103 -0.44 -11.41 -21.18
CA HIS A 103 -1.79 -11.91 -21.35
C HIS A 103 -2.44 -12.31 -20.01
N GLY A 104 -1.73 -12.14 -18.89
CA GLY A 104 -2.22 -12.49 -17.55
C GLY A 104 -1.97 -13.95 -17.15
N THR A 105 -1.12 -14.69 -17.87
CA THR A 105 -0.67 -16.01 -17.44
C THR A 105 0.38 -15.88 -16.34
N ASN A 106 0.16 -16.51 -15.19
CA ASN A 106 1.14 -16.48 -14.11
C ASN A 106 2.39 -17.29 -14.48
N LEU A 107 3.56 -16.69 -14.32
CA LEU A 107 4.86 -17.32 -14.62
C LEU A 107 5.63 -17.66 -13.35
N VAL A 108 5.42 -16.89 -12.28
CA VAL A 108 6.09 -17.07 -10.98
C VAL A 108 5.08 -16.77 -9.87
N HIS A 109 4.93 -17.71 -8.93
CA HIS A 109 4.18 -17.48 -7.68
C HIS A 109 4.66 -18.41 -6.56
N PRO A 110 5.64 -18.01 -5.73
CA PRO A 110 6.27 -18.90 -4.75
C PRO A 110 5.35 -19.38 -3.62
N ILE A 111 4.26 -18.67 -3.36
CA ILE A 111 3.30 -19.01 -2.28
C ILE A 111 2.20 -19.97 -2.74
N LEU A 112 1.83 -19.88 -4.02
CA LEU A 112 0.69 -20.56 -4.64
C LEU A 112 1.16 -21.12 -5.98
N PRO A 113 2.07 -22.11 -5.97
CA PRO A 113 2.66 -22.68 -7.19
C PRO A 113 1.60 -23.27 -8.13
N GLU A 114 0.42 -23.62 -7.62
CA GLU A 114 -0.72 -24.08 -8.40
C GLU A 114 -1.27 -23.02 -9.37
N LEU A 115 -0.93 -21.74 -9.19
CA LEU A 115 -1.32 -20.66 -10.09
C LEU A 115 -0.42 -20.57 -11.33
N VAL A 116 0.81 -21.08 -11.26
CA VAL A 116 1.77 -21.02 -12.37
C VAL A 116 1.20 -21.73 -13.60
N GLY A 117 1.24 -21.06 -14.75
CA GLY A 117 0.67 -21.52 -16.01
C GLY A 117 -0.82 -21.23 -16.20
N ARG A 118 -1.52 -20.69 -15.18
CA ARG A 118 -2.93 -20.29 -15.33
C ARG A 118 -3.05 -18.85 -15.79
N ASN A 119 -4.00 -18.60 -16.68
CA ASN A 119 -4.41 -17.25 -17.03
C ASN A 119 -5.37 -16.71 -15.97
N LEU A 120 -4.95 -15.65 -15.26
CA LEU A 120 -5.68 -15.01 -14.17
C LEU A 120 -6.17 -13.61 -14.55
N LEU A 121 -6.17 -13.26 -15.84
CA LEU A 121 -6.56 -11.91 -16.29
C LEU A 121 -7.96 -11.51 -15.81
N LYS A 122 -8.89 -12.47 -15.80
CA LYS A 122 -10.29 -12.26 -15.36
C LYS A 122 -10.54 -12.65 -13.91
N LEU A 123 -9.50 -12.87 -13.12
CA LEU A 123 -9.64 -13.14 -11.69
C LEU A 123 -10.17 -11.88 -11.02
N GLN A 124 -11.25 -12.03 -10.26
CA GLN A 124 -11.78 -10.98 -9.39
C GLN A 124 -11.48 -11.32 -7.94
N ASP A 125 -11.20 -10.30 -7.15
CA ASP A 125 -11.22 -10.42 -5.69
C ASP A 125 -12.66 -10.36 -5.14
N GLN A 126 -12.79 -10.32 -3.81
CA GLN A 126 -14.07 -10.30 -3.12
C GLN A 126 -14.89 -9.03 -3.37
N ASP A 127 -14.25 -7.94 -3.79
CA ASP A 127 -14.88 -6.65 -4.07
C ASP A 127 -15.15 -6.47 -5.58
N GLY A 128 -14.82 -7.47 -6.41
CA GLY A 128 -15.00 -7.46 -7.86
C GLY A 128 -13.85 -6.82 -8.63
N ASP A 129 -12.69 -6.60 -7.98
CA ASP A 129 -11.54 -5.96 -8.61
C ASP A 129 -10.77 -6.94 -9.52
N TYR A 130 -10.57 -6.55 -10.77
CA TYR A 130 -9.75 -7.27 -11.75
C TYR A 130 -8.27 -6.94 -11.56
N LEU A 131 -7.72 -7.33 -10.41
CA LEU A 131 -6.40 -6.87 -9.98
C LEU A 131 -5.26 -7.21 -10.96
N ILE A 132 -5.33 -8.35 -11.66
CA ILE A 132 -4.30 -8.73 -12.64
C ILE A 132 -4.36 -7.83 -13.88
N GLU A 133 -5.56 -7.52 -14.36
CA GLU A 133 -5.75 -6.58 -15.47
C GLU A 133 -5.26 -5.17 -15.09
N ALA A 134 -5.60 -4.70 -13.89
CA ALA A 134 -5.15 -3.41 -13.38
C ALA A 134 -3.63 -3.34 -13.23
N LEU A 135 -2.99 -4.39 -12.69
CA LEU A 135 -1.53 -4.47 -12.58
C LEU A 135 -0.84 -4.47 -13.94
N LEU A 136 -1.37 -5.21 -14.93
CA LEU A 136 -0.83 -5.20 -16.29
C LEU A 136 -0.98 -3.84 -16.96
N PHE A 137 -2.10 -3.15 -16.74
CA PHE A 137 -2.30 -1.78 -17.22
C PHE A 137 -1.23 -0.83 -16.65
N GLN A 138 -0.99 -0.87 -15.33
CA GLN A 138 0.04 -0.05 -14.69
C GLN A 138 1.44 -0.38 -15.23
N ALA A 139 1.76 -1.67 -15.40
CA ALA A 139 3.04 -2.09 -15.96
C ALA A 139 3.26 -1.55 -17.39
N GLN A 140 2.23 -1.59 -18.24
CA GLN A 140 2.29 -1.06 -19.61
C GLN A 140 2.40 0.47 -19.65
N ALA A 141 1.89 1.17 -18.64
CA ALA A 141 2.00 2.62 -18.49
C ALA A 141 3.38 3.10 -17.98
N GLY A 142 4.33 2.19 -17.73
CA GLY A 142 5.66 2.51 -17.20
C GLY A 142 5.87 2.11 -15.73
N GLY A 143 4.93 1.36 -15.15
CA GLY A 143 4.95 0.94 -13.75
C GLY A 143 4.02 1.77 -12.88
N GLY A 144 3.65 1.21 -11.73
CA GLY A 144 2.74 1.86 -10.80
C GLY A 144 2.32 0.94 -9.67
N PHE A 145 1.34 1.40 -8.90
CA PHE A 145 0.79 0.67 -7.77
C PHE A 145 -0.70 0.40 -8.01
N HIS A 146 -1.18 -0.71 -7.47
CA HIS A 146 -2.59 -1.05 -7.45
C HIS A 146 -2.94 -1.62 -6.08
N GLN A 147 -4.04 -1.16 -5.49
CA GLN A 147 -4.51 -1.63 -4.20
C GLN A 147 -5.62 -2.66 -4.42
N TYR A 148 -5.41 -3.89 -3.94
CA TYR A 148 -6.30 -5.02 -4.15
C TYR A 148 -6.34 -5.94 -2.93
N LEU A 149 -7.33 -6.82 -2.85
CA LEU A 149 -7.38 -7.88 -1.85
C LEU A 149 -6.76 -9.17 -2.40
N TRP A 150 -5.87 -9.79 -1.61
CA TRP A 150 -5.25 -11.06 -1.96
C TRP A 150 -5.20 -12.02 -0.78
N GLN A 151 -5.21 -13.32 -1.08
CA GLN A 151 -5.15 -14.36 -0.07
C GLN A 151 -3.79 -14.34 0.62
N LYS A 152 -3.77 -14.02 1.92
CA LYS A 152 -2.57 -14.09 2.74
C LYS A 152 -2.37 -15.52 3.25
N ARG A 153 -1.55 -16.29 2.54
CA ARG A 153 -1.07 -17.59 3.04
C ARG A 153 0.27 -17.38 3.75
N LEU A 154 0.35 -17.76 5.02
CA LEU A 154 1.58 -17.58 5.81
C LEU A 154 2.72 -18.39 5.20
N LEU A 155 3.84 -17.72 4.95
CA LEU A 155 5.12 -18.37 4.64
C LEU A 155 5.54 -19.21 5.86
N VAL A 156 5.37 -20.52 5.80
CA VAL A 156 5.98 -21.41 6.78
C VAL A 156 7.49 -21.38 6.51
N ARG A 157 8.25 -20.67 7.35
CA ARG A 157 9.72 -20.74 7.35
C ARG A 157 10.10 -22.20 7.59
N ARG A 158 10.74 -22.83 6.59
CA ARG A 158 11.49 -24.08 6.78
C ARG A 158 12.92 -23.74 7.18
#